data_AF-A0A8S3INU3-F1
#
_entry.id   AF-A0A8S3INU3-F1
#
_cell.length_a   1.000
_cell.length_b   1.000
_cell.length_c   1.000
_cell.angle_alpha   90.00
_cell.angle_beta   90.00
_cell.angle_gamma   90.00
#
_symmetry.space_group_name_H-M   'P 1'
#
loop_
_entity.id
_entity.type
_entity.pdbx_description
1 polymer ?
#
loop_
_entity_poly.entity_id
_entity_poly.type
_entity_poly.pdbx_seq_one_letter_code
_entity_poly.pdbx_strand_id
1 'polypeptide(L)'
;SPTKLFIDNVSPTAKRRATKRLLNKKENLPRGSLSKLRKKLGINLSNNYNPPSSTPSTLQKDIEEFLLHDDVTKQAPDKKKQLHGKQIRYLLNHLSTIHQRFMTETGNNCHYSTFTRYIPDYVLKPSIDDWGTCLCIVCLNPQLKLEKLQRIKFLYPVLKALLPDGLTDITDLVTDEIKTKDFLDNLVKLEDEQFNITYTEWTKKKNYKSNVPVSIKTTLTSSISDFITKFSKEINVCT
;
A
#
# COMPACT_ATOMS: atom_id res chain seq x y z
N SER A 1 -21.32 1.33 54.85
CA SER A 1 -20.15 0.52 54.45
C SER A 1 -19.31 1.25 53.40
N PRO A 2 -18.02 1.50 53.66
CA PRO A 2 -17.15 2.41 52.91
C PRO A 2 -16.63 1.90 51.54
N THR A 3 -17.15 0.78 51.02
CA THR A 3 -16.56 0.11 49.84
C THR A 3 -17.20 0.47 48.49
N LYS A 4 -18.27 1.29 48.46
CA LYS A 4 -18.94 1.67 47.20
C LYS A 4 -18.19 2.74 46.38
N LEU A 5 -17.24 3.46 46.97
CA LEU A 5 -16.63 4.67 46.38
C LEU A 5 -15.56 4.44 45.30
N PHE A 6 -15.08 3.22 45.06
CA PHE A 6 -13.92 3.00 44.19
C PHE A 6 -14.23 2.71 42.70
N ILE A 7 -15.47 2.34 42.35
CA ILE A 7 -15.75 1.84 40.99
C ILE A 7 -16.31 2.94 40.07
N ASP A 8 -16.94 3.96 40.62
CA ASP A 8 -17.53 5.03 39.80
C ASP A 8 -16.46 5.88 39.11
N ASN A 9 -15.25 5.94 39.66
CA ASN A 9 -14.09 6.63 39.06
C ASN A 9 -13.30 5.78 38.04
N VAL A 10 -13.70 4.53 37.78
CA VAL A 10 -12.99 3.67 36.82
C VAL A 10 -13.50 3.94 35.41
N SER A 11 -12.58 4.14 34.46
CA SER A 11 -12.94 4.40 33.06
C SER A 11 -13.81 3.26 32.47
N PRO A 12 -14.75 3.57 31.56
CA PRO A 12 -15.61 2.56 30.94
C PRO A 12 -14.81 1.42 30.28
N THR A 13 -13.65 1.74 29.70
CA THR A 13 -12.75 0.77 29.06
C THR A 13 -12.13 -0.20 30.07
N ALA A 14 -11.71 0.30 31.24
CA ALA A 14 -11.18 -0.53 32.31
C ALA A 14 -12.26 -1.45 32.90
N LYS A 15 -13.49 -0.92 33.08
CA LYS A 15 -14.67 -1.74 33.49
C LYS A 15 -14.92 -2.88 32.49
N ARG A 16 -14.91 -2.60 31.18
CA ARG A 16 -15.05 -3.62 30.13
C ARG A 16 -13.94 -4.68 30.16
N ARG A 17 -12.67 -4.27 30.30
CA ARG A 17 -11.53 -5.21 30.39
C ARG A 17 -11.61 -6.12 31.62
N ALA A 18 -11.94 -5.55 32.79
CA ALA A 18 -12.11 -6.32 34.01
C ALA A 18 -13.27 -7.33 33.89
N THR A 19 -14.39 -6.89 33.33
CA THR A 19 -15.56 -7.74 33.04
C THR A 19 -15.20 -8.91 32.12
N LYS A 20 -14.48 -8.65 31.02
CA LYS A 20 -14.00 -9.68 30.08
C LYS A 20 -13.09 -10.71 30.77
N ARG A 21 -12.15 -10.25 31.61
CA ARG A 21 -11.25 -11.14 32.37
C ARG A 21 -12.00 -12.03 33.36
N LEU A 22 -13.02 -11.49 34.04
CA LEU A 22 -13.85 -12.27 34.97
C LEU A 22 -14.68 -13.32 34.24
N LEU A 23 -15.28 -12.97 33.11
CA LEU A 23 -16.07 -13.89 32.30
C LEU A 23 -15.23 -15.03 31.72
N ASN A 24 -14.02 -14.73 31.23
CA ASN A 24 -13.08 -15.76 30.75
C ASN A 24 -12.67 -16.77 31.83
N LYS A 25 -12.76 -16.40 33.12
CA LYS A 25 -12.43 -17.28 34.25
C LYS A 25 -13.65 -17.86 34.94
N LYS A 26 -14.86 -17.67 34.38
CA LYS A 26 -16.14 -18.06 35.00
C LYS A 26 -16.17 -19.52 35.46
N GLU A 27 -15.62 -20.43 34.66
CA GLU A 27 -15.60 -21.88 34.93
C GLU A 27 -14.73 -22.24 36.13
N ASN A 28 -13.69 -21.44 36.42
CA ASN A 28 -12.77 -21.64 37.54
C ASN A 28 -13.21 -20.93 38.83
N LEU A 29 -14.34 -20.21 38.81
CA LEU A 29 -14.83 -19.48 39.98
C LEU A 29 -15.77 -20.38 40.81
N PRO A 30 -15.66 -20.35 42.15
CA PRO A 30 -16.59 -21.08 43.01
C PRO A 30 -18.05 -20.68 42.72
N ARG A 31 -18.98 -21.64 42.82
CA ARG A 31 -20.42 -21.38 42.63
C ARG A 31 -20.87 -20.19 43.49
N GLY A 32 -21.65 -19.28 42.90
CA GLY A 32 -22.14 -18.06 43.55
C GLY A 32 -21.16 -16.88 43.62
N SER A 33 -19.88 -17.07 43.28
CA SER A 33 -18.88 -15.97 43.30
C SER A 33 -19.23 -14.85 42.33
N LEU A 34 -19.79 -15.18 41.15
CA LEU A 34 -20.24 -14.17 40.19
C LEU A 34 -21.39 -13.31 40.71
N SER A 35 -22.30 -13.89 41.50
CA SER A 35 -23.41 -13.13 42.12
C SER A 35 -22.86 -12.14 43.16
N LYS A 36 -21.92 -12.59 43.99
CA LYS A 36 -21.22 -11.73 44.97
C LYS A 36 -20.43 -10.61 44.28
N LEU A 37 -19.71 -10.94 43.20
CA LEU A 37 -18.96 -9.96 42.39
C LEU A 37 -19.89 -8.96 41.70
N ARG A 38 -21.01 -9.41 41.13
CA ARG A 38 -22.04 -8.52 40.56
C ARG A 38 -22.57 -7.54 41.58
N LYS A 39 -22.92 -8.01 42.79
CA LYS A 39 -23.43 -7.16 43.89
C LYS A 39 -22.38 -6.17 44.39
N LYS A 40 -21.10 -6.58 44.44
CA LYS A 40 -19.99 -5.73 44.92
C LYS A 40 -19.49 -4.75 43.87
N LEU A 41 -19.47 -5.14 42.60
CA LEU A 41 -18.90 -4.35 41.50
C LEU A 41 -19.95 -3.51 40.76
N GLY A 42 -21.24 -3.81 40.90
CA GLY A 42 -22.31 -3.13 40.14
C GLY A 42 -22.28 -3.42 38.63
N ILE A 43 -21.51 -4.41 38.20
CA ILE A 43 -21.34 -4.77 36.78
C ILE A 43 -22.36 -5.84 36.41
N ASN A 44 -23.09 -5.62 35.31
CA ASN A 44 -23.98 -6.65 34.80
C ASN A 44 -23.18 -7.76 34.09
N LEU A 45 -23.02 -8.91 34.77
CA LEU A 45 -22.35 -10.11 34.25
C LEU A 45 -23.33 -11.10 33.59
N SER A 46 -24.59 -10.69 33.35
CA SER A 46 -25.62 -11.58 32.79
C SER A 46 -25.50 -11.82 31.28
N ASN A 47 -24.76 -10.97 30.56
CA ASN A 47 -24.54 -11.21 29.15
C ASN A 47 -23.60 -12.41 29.02
N ASN A 48 -24.10 -13.49 28.43
CA ASN A 48 -23.30 -14.62 28.01
C ASN A 48 -22.21 -14.08 27.10
N TYR A 49 -21.00 -13.98 27.66
CA TYR A 49 -19.83 -13.69 26.89
C TYR A 49 -19.53 -14.96 26.11
N ASN A 50 -19.94 -14.96 24.85
CA ASN A 50 -19.47 -15.93 23.89
C ASN A 50 -18.03 -15.51 23.57
N PRO A 51 -17.01 -16.29 23.99
CA PRO A 51 -15.66 -16.03 23.51
C PRO A 51 -15.71 -16.00 21.98
N PRO A 52 -14.93 -15.12 21.33
CA PRO A 52 -14.80 -15.18 19.88
C PRO A 52 -14.41 -16.62 19.52
N SER A 53 -15.11 -17.23 18.57
CA SER A 53 -14.74 -18.57 18.09
C SER A 53 -13.28 -18.53 17.65
N SER A 54 -12.49 -19.52 18.05
CA SER A 54 -11.12 -19.67 17.58
C SER A 54 -11.08 -19.91 16.07
N THR A 55 -12.16 -20.47 15.53
CA THR A 55 -12.33 -20.71 14.11
C THR A 55 -12.77 -19.41 13.40
N PRO A 56 -12.06 -18.99 12.35
CA PRO A 56 -12.48 -17.86 11.54
C PRO A 56 -13.80 -18.18 10.84
N SER A 57 -14.70 -17.20 10.82
CA SER A 57 -15.98 -17.33 10.11
C SER A 57 -15.75 -17.49 8.60
N THR A 58 -16.73 -18.06 7.88
CA THR A 58 -16.69 -18.14 6.41
C THR A 58 -16.49 -16.76 5.78
N LEU A 59 -17.27 -15.77 6.21
CA LEU A 59 -17.13 -14.38 5.77
C LEU A 59 -15.72 -13.81 5.98
N GLN A 60 -15.07 -14.15 7.10
CA GLN A 60 -13.70 -13.72 7.34
C GLN A 60 -12.75 -14.32 6.30
N LYS A 61 -12.87 -15.62 6.02
CA LYS A 61 -12.04 -16.28 5.00
C LYS A 61 -12.26 -15.68 3.62
N ASP A 62 -13.51 -15.43 3.24
CA ASP A 62 -13.85 -14.83 1.94
C ASP A 62 -13.25 -13.42 1.79
N ILE A 63 -13.24 -12.63 2.87
CA ILE A 63 -12.59 -11.30 2.89
C ILE A 63 -11.07 -11.44 2.79
N GLU A 64 -10.48 -12.39 3.52
CA GLU A 64 -9.04 -12.64 3.47
C GLU A 64 -8.60 -13.07 2.07
N GLU A 65 -9.33 -13.98 1.42
CA GLU A 65 -9.09 -14.46 0.06
C GLU A 65 -9.23 -13.33 -0.96
N PHE A 66 -10.31 -12.54 -0.89
CA PHE A 66 -10.50 -11.39 -1.76
C PHE A 66 -9.36 -10.36 -1.66
N LEU A 67 -8.85 -10.11 -0.45
CA LEU A 67 -7.75 -9.18 -0.24
C LEU A 67 -6.40 -9.72 -0.76
N LEU A 68 -6.28 -11.01 -1.07
CA LEU A 68 -5.07 -11.56 -1.68
C LEU A 68 -4.97 -11.30 -3.18
N HIS A 69 -6.03 -10.82 -3.83
CA HIS A 69 -6.00 -10.48 -5.25
C HIS A 69 -5.08 -9.28 -5.52
N ASP A 70 -4.22 -9.40 -6.55
CA ASP A 70 -3.18 -8.42 -6.88
C ASP A 70 -3.70 -7.08 -7.40
N ASP A 71 -4.95 -7.04 -7.85
CA ASP A 71 -5.67 -5.85 -8.29
C ASP A 71 -6.43 -5.14 -7.15
N VAL A 72 -6.52 -5.76 -5.97
CA VAL A 72 -7.06 -5.16 -4.74
C VAL A 72 -5.93 -4.70 -3.83
N THR A 73 -4.92 -5.55 -3.64
CA THR A 73 -3.72 -5.25 -2.85
C THR A 73 -2.48 -5.69 -3.58
N LYS A 74 -1.36 -4.96 -3.45
CA LYS A 74 -0.06 -5.39 -3.98
C LYS A 74 0.88 -5.80 -2.86
N GLN A 75 1.72 -6.79 -3.10
CA GLN A 75 2.81 -7.08 -2.18
C GLN A 75 3.75 -5.88 -2.04
N ALA A 76 4.26 -5.66 -0.83
CA ALA A 76 5.30 -4.66 -0.61
C ALA A 76 6.52 -4.99 -1.49
N PRO A 77 7.12 -3.98 -2.15
CA PRO A 77 8.25 -4.20 -3.06
C PRO A 77 9.48 -4.73 -2.31
N ASP A 78 9.65 -4.31 -1.06
CA ASP A 78 10.70 -4.83 -0.19
C ASP A 78 10.29 -6.18 0.42
N LYS A 79 10.88 -7.27 -0.10
CA LYS A 79 10.67 -8.65 0.38
C LYS A 79 11.04 -8.85 1.85
N LYS A 80 11.84 -7.96 2.45
CA LYS A 80 12.23 -8.03 3.86
C LYS A 80 11.12 -7.54 4.80
N LYS A 81 10.13 -6.78 4.31
CA LYS A 81 9.01 -6.28 5.10
C LYS A 81 7.98 -7.40 5.34
N GLN A 82 8.06 -8.01 6.52
CA GLN A 82 7.11 -9.03 6.98
C GLN A 82 6.48 -8.64 8.31
N LEU A 83 5.20 -8.98 8.48
CA LEU A 83 4.48 -8.85 9.75
C LEU A 83 3.95 -10.23 10.16
N HIS A 84 4.33 -10.68 11.35
CA HIS A 84 3.97 -12.02 11.87
C HIS A 84 4.28 -13.18 10.90
N GLY A 85 5.40 -13.09 10.18
CA GLY A 85 5.85 -14.11 9.21
C GLY A 85 5.09 -14.12 7.89
N LYS A 86 4.19 -13.16 7.65
CA LYS A 86 3.50 -12.94 6.38
C LYS A 86 4.06 -11.69 5.69
N GLN A 87 4.16 -11.74 4.36
CA GLN A 87 4.58 -10.60 3.57
C GLN A 87 3.53 -9.49 3.64
N ILE A 88 3.99 -8.25 3.86
CA ILE A 88 3.10 -7.09 3.91
C ILE A 88 2.49 -6.85 2.52
N ARG A 89 1.19 -6.54 2.49
CA ARG A 89 0.46 -6.12 1.29
C ARG A 89 -0.10 -4.72 1.48
N TYR A 90 -0.04 -3.90 0.45
CA TYR A 90 -0.55 -2.54 0.42
C TYR A 90 -1.86 -2.46 -0.34
N LEU A 91 -2.85 -1.80 0.27
CA LEU A 91 -4.13 -1.49 -0.36
C LEU A 91 -3.92 -0.55 -1.55
N LEU A 92 -4.49 -0.89 -2.72
CA LEU A 92 -4.42 -0.03 -3.92
C LEU A 92 -5.45 1.10 -3.92
N ASN A 93 -6.54 0.93 -3.18
CA ASN A 93 -7.67 1.86 -3.13
C ASN A 93 -8.11 2.14 -1.69
N HIS A 94 -9.03 3.08 -1.51
CA HIS A 94 -9.67 3.31 -0.22
C HIS A 94 -10.50 2.09 0.22
N LEU A 95 -10.46 1.78 1.51
CA LEU A 95 -11.19 0.65 2.09
C LEU A 95 -12.69 0.67 1.80
N SER A 96 -13.30 1.86 1.73
CA SER A 96 -14.72 2.01 1.38
C SER A 96 -15.02 1.52 -0.04
N THR A 97 -14.15 1.85 -1.00
CA THR A 97 -14.25 1.40 -2.39
C THR A 97 -14.00 -0.10 -2.49
N ILE A 98 -12.99 -0.61 -1.78
CA ILE A 98 -12.67 -2.04 -1.73
C ILE A 98 -13.83 -2.84 -1.13
N HIS A 99 -14.48 -2.32 -0.09
CA HIS A 99 -15.66 -2.93 0.53
C HIS A 99 -16.86 -3.01 -0.42
N GLN A 100 -17.16 -1.93 -1.14
CA GLN A 100 -18.21 -1.94 -2.18
C GLN A 100 -17.90 -2.95 -3.29
N ARG A 101 -16.63 -3.02 -3.71
CA ARG A 101 -16.15 -3.99 -4.70
C ARG A 101 -16.32 -5.43 -4.21
N PHE A 102 -15.91 -5.72 -2.97
CA PHE A 102 -16.11 -7.02 -2.34
C PHE A 102 -17.57 -7.46 -2.36
N MET A 103 -18.50 -6.60 -1.94
CA MET A 103 -19.93 -6.92 -1.93
C MET A 103 -20.47 -7.20 -3.34
N THR A 104 -19.97 -6.48 -4.33
CA THR A 104 -20.40 -6.63 -5.73
C THR A 104 -19.88 -7.93 -6.35
N GLU A 105 -18.61 -8.26 -6.12
CA GLU A 105 -17.96 -9.43 -6.76
C GLU A 105 -18.32 -10.76 -6.08
N THR A 106 -18.42 -10.77 -4.76
CA THR A 106 -18.67 -12.01 -4.00
C THR A 106 -20.15 -12.25 -3.71
N GLY A 107 -20.99 -11.21 -3.80
CA GLY A 107 -22.39 -11.26 -3.35
C GLY A 107 -22.57 -11.30 -1.83
N ASN A 108 -21.47 -11.30 -1.06
CA ASN A 108 -21.51 -11.31 0.39
C ASN A 108 -21.85 -9.92 0.95
N ASN A 109 -23.04 -9.78 1.51
CA ASN A 109 -23.46 -8.55 2.17
C ASN A 109 -22.91 -8.47 3.60
N CYS A 110 -22.02 -7.52 3.85
CA CYS A 110 -21.54 -7.23 5.20
C CYS A 110 -21.41 -5.72 5.44
N HIS A 111 -21.56 -5.30 6.71
CA HIS A 111 -21.33 -3.90 7.07
C HIS A 111 -19.85 -3.53 6.97
N TYR A 112 -19.56 -2.28 6.61
CA TYR A 112 -18.20 -1.75 6.52
C TYR A 112 -17.38 -1.99 7.80
N SER A 113 -17.99 -1.80 8.97
CA SER A 113 -17.31 -2.05 10.25
C SER A 113 -16.90 -3.50 10.45
N THR A 114 -17.70 -4.45 9.94
CA THR A 114 -17.39 -5.88 9.99
C THR A 114 -16.27 -6.20 9.01
N PHE A 115 -16.36 -5.67 7.79
CA PHE A 115 -15.31 -5.79 6.77
C PHE A 115 -13.95 -5.34 7.33
N THR A 116 -13.87 -4.10 7.85
CA THR A 116 -12.63 -3.55 8.42
C THR A 116 -12.07 -4.33 9.60
N ARG A 117 -12.92 -5.05 10.36
CA ARG A 117 -12.49 -5.89 11.48
C ARG A 117 -11.85 -7.20 11.01
N TYR A 118 -12.26 -7.70 9.84
CA TYR A 118 -11.76 -8.95 9.27
C TYR A 118 -10.59 -8.75 8.30
N ILE A 119 -10.14 -7.51 8.08
CA ILE A 119 -8.92 -7.23 7.34
C ILE A 119 -7.71 -7.79 8.14
N PRO A 120 -6.84 -8.60 7.51
CA PRO A 120 -5.63 -9.05 8.16
C PRO A 120 -4.68 -7.91 8.51
N ASP A 121 -3.94 -8.08 9.60
CA ASP A 121 -2.94 -7.14 10.09
C ASP A 121 -1.79 -6.89 9.08
N TYR A 122 -1.43 -7.87 8.26
CA TYR A 122 -0.43 -7.73 7.20
C TYR A 122 -0.92 -6.97 5.95
N VAL A 123 -2.19 -6.57 5.90
CA VAL A 123 -2.75 -5.71 4.84
C VAL A 123 -2.82 -4.27 5.36
N LEU A 124 -1.91 -3.43 4.87
CA LEU A 124 -1.70 -2.08 5.36
C LEU A 124 -2.10 -1.02 4.34
N LYS A 125 -2.45 0.17 4.84
CA LYS A 125 -2.49 1.37 4.00
C LYS A 125 -1.04 1.81 3.75
N PRO A 126 -0.60 1.92 2.49
CA PRO A 126 0.77 2.33 2.20
C PRO A 126 1.02 3.76 2.67
N SER A 127 2.18 3.99 3.29
CA SER A 127 2.74 5.34 3.45
C SER A 127 3.48 5.77 2.17
N ILE A 128 3.89 7.03 2.09
CA ILE A 128 4.65 7.54 0.93
C ILE A 128 6.00 6.80 0.81
N ASP A 129 6.63 6.50 1.94
CA ASP A 129 7.94 5.86 2.02
C ASP A 129 7.88 4.35 1.72
N ASP A 130 6.69 3.75 1.79
CA ASP A 130 6.49 2.32 1.64
C ASP A 130 6.55 1.83 0.18
N TRP A 131 6.30 2.71 -0.78
CA TRP A 131 6.26 2.35 -2.19
C TRP A 131 7.64 2.04 -2.79
N GLY A 132 8.74 2.36 -2.10
CA GLY A 132 10.12 2.05 -2.52
C GLY A 132 10.61 2.83 -3.74
N THR A 133 9.71 3.17 -4.66
CA THR A 133 9.88 4.14 -5.74
C THR A 133 9.01 5.35 -5.45
N CYS A 134 9.60 6.55 -5.33
CA CYS A 134 8.77 7.73 -5.18
C CYS A 134 7.90 7.91 -6.43
N LEU A 135 6.57 8.06 -6.28
CA LEU A 135 5.69 8.55 -7.35
C LEU A 135 5.89 10.06 -7.62
N CYS A 136 7.07 10.55 -7.29
CA CYS A 136 7.54 11.89 -7.55
C CYS A 136 7.74 12.04 -9.07
N ILE A 137 7.63 13.27 -9.56
CA ILE A 137 7.93 13.59 -10.97
C ILE A 137 9.34 13.12 -11.36
N VAL A 138 10.28 13.15 -10.40
CA VAL A 138 11.68 12.77 -10.59
C VAL A 138 11.84 11.32 -11.02
N CYS A 139 11.08 10.37 -10.45
CA CYS A 139 11.15 8.95 -10.85
C CYS A 139 10.18 8.61 -11.99
N LEU A 140 9.02 9.29 -12.07
CA LEU A 140 8.03 9.02 -13.12
C LEU A 140 8.49 9.49 -14.50
N ASN A 141 9.22 10.60 -14.60
CA ASN A 141 9.67 11.13 -15.89
C ASN A 141 10.68 10.21 -16.60
N PRO A 142 11.72 9.68 -15.92
CA PRO A 142 12.59 8.66 -16.48
C PRO A 142 11.83 7.45 -17.03
N GLN A 143 10.87 6.90 -16.27
CA GLN A 143 10.07 5.77 -16.72
C GLN A 143 9.31 6.09 -18.03
N LEU A 144 8.64 7.23 -18.10
CA LEU A 144 7.92 7.65 -19.31
C LEU A 144 8.84 7.83 -20.53
N LYS A 145 10.07 8.31 -20.30
CA LYS A 145 11.10 8.46 -21.34
C LYS A 145 11.63 7.11 -21.81
N LEU A 146 11.88 6.18 -20.88
CA LEU A 146 12.30 4.81 -21.17
C LEU A 146 11.24 4.09 -22.02
N GLU A 147 9.96 4.16 -21.63
CA GLU A 147 8.85 3.60 -22.43
C GLU A 147 8.80 4.19 -23.84
N LYS A 148 9.09 5.49 -23.98
CA LYS A 148 9.12 6.12 -25.30
C LYS A 148 10.29 5.61 -26.14
N LEU A 149 11.49 5.48 -25.56
CA LEU A 149 12.65 4.91 -26.24
C LEU A 149 12.36 3.50 -26.75
N GLN A 150 11.73 2.65 -25.93
CA GLN A 150 11.33 1.29 -26.32
C GLN A 150 10.35 1.26 -27.52
N ARG A 151 9.43 2.23 -27.60
CA ARG A 151 8.46 2.31 -28.69
C ARG A 151 9.06 2.83 -29.99
N ILE A 152 10.17 3.56 -29.94
CA ILE A 152 10.85 4.07 -31.13
C ILE A 152 11.68 2.92 -31.71
N LYS A 153 10.98 2.05 -32.43
CA LYS A 153 11.52 0.85 -33.08
C LYS A 153 12.57 1.13 -34.17
N PHE A 154 12.87 2.39 -34.52
CA PHE A 154 13.91 2.71 -35.52
C PHE A 154 15.34 2.49 -35.03
N LEU A 155 15.53 2.32 -33.72
CA LEU A 155 16.83 2.00 -33.12
C LEU A 155 16.97 0.49 -32.82
N TYR A 156 16.08 -0.35 -33.36
CA TYR A 156 15.91 -1.75 -32.96
C TYR A 156 17.19 -2.59 -32.90
N PRO A 157 18.16 -2.49 -33.83
CA PRO A 157 19.36 -3.33 -33.73
C PRO A 157 20.24 -2.95 -32.53
N VAL A 158 20.44 -1.64 -32.32
CA VAL A 158 21.27 -1.11 -31.23
C VAL A 158 20.50 -1.24 -29.91
N LEU A 159 19.27 -0.76 -29.82
CA LEU A 159 18.47 -0.85 -28.61
C LEU A 159 18.09 -2.27 -28.22
N LYS A 160 17.82 -3.20 -29.15
CA LYS A 160 17.52 -4.61 -28.79
C LYS A 160 18.75 -5.36 -28.29
N ALA A 161 19.95 -4.98 -28.76
CA ALA A 161 21.20 -5.50 -28.20
C ALA A 161 21.46 -4.96 -26.77
N LEU A 162 20.90 -3.81 -26.43
CA LEU A 162 21.14 -3.09 -25.17
C LEU A 162 20.05 -3.28 -24.12
N LEU A 163 18.81 -3.43 -24.59
CA LEU A 163 17.63 -3.74 -23.82
C LEU A 163 17.27 -5.18 -24.19
N PRO A 164 17.89 -6.19 -23.54
CA PRO A 164 17.40 -7.55 -23.70
C PRO A 164 15.90 -7.56 -23.39
N ASP A 165 15.14 -8.37 -24.14
CA ASP A 165 13.69 -8.53 -23.99
C ASP A 165 13.36 -8.78 -22.50
N GLY A 166 13.01 -7.73 -21.74
CA GLY A 166 12.91 -7.83 -20.28
C GLY A 166 13.10 -6.55 -19.46
N LEU A 167 13.79 -5.50 -19.95
CA LEU A 167 13.86 -4.24 -19.19
C LEU A 167 12.49 -3.54 -19.28
N THR A 168 11.65 -3.72 -18.27
CA THR A 168 10.28 -3.17 -18.26
C THR A 168 10.15 -1.98 -17.30
N ASP A 169 11.11 -1.83 -16.39
CA ASP A 169 11.08 -0.83 -15.33
C ASP A 169 12.43 -0.10 -15.21
N ILE A 170 12.38 1.22 -14.98
CA ILE A 170 13.52 2.07 -14.64
C ILE A 170 14.20 1.56 -13.36
N THR A 171 13.48 0.87 -12.46
CA THR A 171 14.10 0.29 -11.26
C THR A 171 15.14 -0.76 -11.60
N ASP A 172 14.94 -1.54 -12.66
CA ASP A 172 15.89 -2.58 -13.07
C ASP A 172 17.18 -1.94 -13.61
N LEU A 173 17.04 -0.74 -14.19
CA LEU A 173 18.18 0.07 -14.61
C LEU A 173 18.90 0.62 -13.38
N VAL A 174 18.20 1.42 -12.58
CA VAL A 174 18.73 2.20 -11.44
C VAL A 174 19.36 1.33 -10.35
N THR A 175 18.87 0.10 -10.14
CA THR A 175 19.41 -0.79 -9.08
C THR A 175 20.75 -1.42 -9.42
N ASP A 176 21.18 -1.39 -10.68
CA ASP A 176 22.42 -2.01 -11.16
C ASP A 176 23.29 -0.95 -11.84
N GLU A 177 24.27 -0.43 -11.10
CA GLU A 177 25.16 0.65 -11.56
C GLU A 177 25.88 0.31 -12.86
N ILE A 178 26.29 -0.96 -13.04
CA ILE A 178 27.00 -1.42 -14.22
C ILE A 178 26.06 -1.37 -15.43
N LYS A 179 24.85 -1.93 -15.31
CA LYS A 179 23.84 -1.87 -16.38
C LYS A 179 23.41 -0.44 -16.69
N THR A 180 23.26 0.41 -15.68
CA THR A 180 22.94 1.83 -15.87
C THR A 180 24.02 2.50 -16.72
N LYS A 181 25.30 2.33 -16.34
CA LYS A 181 26.41 2.93 -17.06
C LYS A 181 26.49 2.44 -18.51
N ASP A 182 26.45 1.12 -18.71
CA ASP A 182 26.47 0.52 -20.05
C ASP A 182 25.32 1.07 -20.92
N PHE A 183 24.11 1.16 -20.35
CA PHE A 183 22.96 1.72 -21.06
C PHE A 183 23.15 3.19 -21.42
N LEU A 184 23.65 4.02 -20.50
CA LEU A 184 23.91 5.43 -20.75
C LEU A 184 25.01 5.64 -21.81
N ASP A 185 26.10 4.89 -21.73
CA ASP A 185 27.20 4.95 -22.71
C ASP A 185 26.72 4.60 -24.12
N ASN A 186 25.74 3.70 -24.23
CA ASN A 186 25.15 3.37 -25.51
C ASN A 186 24.08 4.36 -25.99
N LEU A 187 23.36 5.02 -25.09
CA LEU A 187 22.49 6.13 -25.45
C LEU A 187 23.28 7.30 -26.04
N VAL A 188 24.46 7.62 -25.49
CA VAL A 188 25.31 8.70 -26.01
C VAL A 188 25.65 8.51 -27.49
N LYS A 189 25.73 7.28 -27.99
CA LYS A 189 25.95 7.00 -29.43
C LYS A 189 24.84 7.53 -30.34
N LEU A 190 23.66 7.80 -29.79
CA LEU A 190 22.52 8.36 -30.51
C LEU A 190 22.49 9.88 -30.48
N GLU A 191 23.42 10.52 -29.76
CA GLU A 191 23.48 11.96 -29.65
C GLU A 191 23.81 12.64 -30.98
N ASP A 192 24.58 11.98 -31.83
CA ASP A 192 24.98 12.46 -33.16
C ASP A 192 23.85 12.41 -34.20
N GLU A 193 22.74 11.73 -33.89
CA GLU A 193 21.61 11.57 -34.80
C GLU A 193 20.76 12.86 -34.88
N GLN A 194 20.32 13.23 -36.08
CA GLN A 194 19.59 14.48 -36.32
C GLN A 194 18.08 14.27 -36.40
N PHE A 195 17.46 13.70 -35.35
CA PHE A 195 16.00 13.57 -35.29
C PHE A 195 15.39 14.12 -34.01
N ASN A 196 14.10 14.43 -34.09
CA ASN A 196 13.30 14.91 -32.98
C ASN A 196 12.48 13.77 -32.36
N ILE A 197 12.42 13.75 -31.04
CA ILE A 197 11.65 12.79 -30.26
C ILE A 197 10.49 13.49 -29.57
N THR A 198 9.28 12.92 -29.72
CA THR A 198 8.08 13.39 -29.03
C THR A 198 7.73 12.45 -27.89
N TYR A 199 7.75 12.96 -26.65
CA TYR A 199 7.57 12.19 -25.42
C TYR A 199 6.66 12.92 -24.45
N THR A 200 6.16 12.20 -23.44
CA THR A 200 5.34 12.78 -22.38
C THR A 200 6.10 12.84 -21.08
N GLU A 201 5.97 13.93 -20.35
CA GLU A 201 6.52 14.07 -19.00
C GLU A 201 5.56 14.85 -18.08
N TRP A 202 5.72 14.68 -16.78
CA TRP A 202 5.02 15.48 -15.79
C TRP A 202 5.77 16.80 -15.55
N THR A 203 5.06 17.91 -15.66
CA THR A 203 5.55 19.25 -15.35
C THR A 203 4.71 19.89 -14.26
N LYS A 204 5.32 20.73 -13.41
CA LYS A 204 4.58 21.53 -12.43
C LYS A 204 4.18 22.85 -13.09
N LYS A 205 2.88 23.10 -13.21
CA LYS A 205 2.35 24.40 -13.65
C LYS A 205 1.70 25.12 -12.48
N LYS A 206 1.93 26.43 -12.38
CA LYS A 206 1.20 27.28 -11.43
C LYS A 206 -0.27 27.32 -11.85
N ASN A 207 -1.17 27.05 -10.91
CA ASN A 207 -2.58 27.20 -11.15
C ASN A 207 -2.94 28.68 -10.97
N TYR A 208 -3.57 29.31 -11.96
CA TYR A 208 -3.98 30.72 -11.83
C TYR A 208 -4.96 30.96 -10.68
N LYS A 209 -5.69 29.91 -10.24
CA LYS A 209 -6.64 29.97 -9.13
C LYS A 209 -6.05 29.61 -7.77
N SER A 210 -4.88 28.98 -7.72
CA SER A 210 -4.24 28.59 -6.46
C SER A 210 -2.72 28.71 -6.53
N ASN A 211 -2.09 29.24 -5.48
CA ASN A 211 -0.63 29.29 -5.37
C ASN A 211 0.03 27.90 -5.24
N VAL A 212 -0.76 26.84 -5.24
CA VAL A 212 -0.26 25.46 -5.17
C VAL A 212 0.01 24.97 -6.59
N PRO A 213 1.27 24.62 -6.93
CA PRO A 213 1.60 24.07 -8.24
C PRO A 213 0.90 22.72 -8.45
N VAL A 214 0.32 22.53 -9.63
CA VAL A 214 -0.34 21.27 -10.02
C VAL A 214 0.55 20.55 -11.02
N SER A 215 0.73 19.24 -10.81
CA SER A 215 1.43 18.37 -11.75
C SER A 215 0.53 18.06 -12.94
N ILE A 216 0.99 18.37 -14.14
CA ILE A 216 0.24 18.15 -15.39
C ILE A 216 1.14 17.36 -16.34
N LYS A 217 0.56 16.35 -17.00
CA LYS A 217 1.25 15.60 -18.05
C LYS A 217 1.27 16.45 -19.33
N THR A 218 2.46 16.70 -19.85
CA THR A 218 2.69 17.50 -21.05
C THR A 218 3.44 16.69 -22.10
N THR A 219 3.00 16.80 -23.35
CA THR A 219 3.72 16.24 -24.50
C THR A 219 4.72 17.28 -25.00
N LEU A 220 5.98 16.89 -25.12
CA LEU A 220 7.07 17.73 -25.60
C LEU A 220 7.73 17.07 -26.80
N THR A 221 8.28 17.90 -27.68
CA THR A 221 9.14 17.49 -28.79
C THR A 221 10.49 18.17 -28.60
N SER A 222 11.57 17.40 -28.58
CA SER A 222 12.94 17.92 -28.48
C SER A 222 13.87 17.18 -29.44
N SER A 223 15.06 17.72 -29.65
CA SER A 223 16.14 16.96 -30.30
C SER A 223 16.49 15.73 -29.47
N ILE A 224 17.06 14.70 -30.10
CA ILE A 224 17.50 13.49 -29.41
C ILE A 224 18.64 13.78 -28.42
N SER A 225 19.58 14.67 -28.76
CA SER A 225 20.65 15.11 -27.84
C SER A 225 20.09 15.77 -26.58
N ASP A 226 19.13 16.70 -26.72
CA ASP A 226 18.48 17.34 -25.57
C ASP A 226 17.72 16.32 -24.71
N PHE A 227 17.06 15.37 -25.35
CA PHE A 227 16.32 14.31 -24.68
C PHE A 227 17.25 13.43 -23.84
N ILE A 228 18.37 12.96 -24.43
CA ILE A 228 19.35 12.10 -23.77
C ILE A 228 20.00 12.85 -22.62
N THR A 229 20.47 14.07 -22.85
CA THR A 229 21.06 14.92 -21.79
C THR A 229 20.10 15.08 -20.61
N LYS A 230 18.82 15.34 -20.88
CA LYS A 230 17.80 15.48 -19.83
C LYS A 230 17.51 14.15 -19.13
N PHE A 231 17.42 13.06 -19.88
CA PHE A 231 17.13 11.72 -19.36
C PHE A 231 18.26 11.21 -18.46
N SER A 232 19.53 11.32 -18.90
CA SER A 232 20.70 10.93 -18.10
C SER A 232 20.78 11.69 -16.78
N LYS A 233 20.48 13.01 -16.80
CA LYS A 233 20.41 13.82 -15.58
C LYS A 233 19.35 13.33 -14.61
N GLU A 234 18.17 12.93 -15.10
CA GLU A 234 17.08 12.47 -14.23
C GLU A 234 17.33 11.06 -13.68
N ILE A 235 17.95 10.16 -14.46
CA ILE A 235 18.35 8.82 -13.98
C ILE A 235 19.33 8.95 -12.81
N ASN A 236 20.34 9.81 -12.94
CA ASN A 236 21.37 10.01 -11.90
C ASN A 236 20.82 10.60 -10.59
N VAL A 237 19.62 11.17 -10.59
CA VAL A 237 18.94 11.64 -9.36
C VAL A 237 18.15 10.51 -8.70
N CYS A 238 17.81 9.45 -9.45
CA CYS A 238 17.05 8.31 -8.97
C CYS A 238 17.94 7.20 -8.38
N THR A 239 19.21 7.13 -8.78
CA THR A 239 20.27 6.29 -8.20
C THR A 239 20.78 6.88 -6.88
#